data_AF-A0A1Y4F8M2-F1
#
_entry.id   AF-A0A1Y4F8M2-F1
#
_cell.length_a   1.000
_cell.length_b   1.000
_cell.length_c   1.000
_cell.angle_alpha   90.00
_cell.angle_beta   90.00
_cell.angle_gamma   90.00
#
_symmetry.space_group_name_H-M   'P 1'
#
loop_
_entity.id
_entity.type
_entity.pdbx_description
1 polymer ?
#
loop_
_entity_poly.entity_id
_entity_poly.type
_entity_poly.pdbx_seq_one_letter_code
_entity_poly.pdbx_strand_id
1 'polypeptide(L)'
;MRKFQKGDVVLCKKFEIKQKLCIYPDRTSFEPYIDDTYFNRKAYISKTYKEHMDKALGVLHEDRDEYEITFLDAGNTLAWVSGEDLILLLR
;
A
#
# COMPACT_ATOMS: atom_id res chain seq x y z
N MET A 1 3.56 10.38 13.85
CA MET A 1 3.81 9.55 12.66
C MET A 1 4.91 10.20 11.82
N ARG A 2 5.79 9.44 11.19
CA ARG A 2 6.84 9.98 10.31
C ARG A 2 6.28 10.12 8.90
N LYS A 3 6.40 11.31 8.31
CA LYS A 3 6.07 11.54 6.90
C LYS A 3 7.19 10.99 6.00
N PHE A 4 6.79 10.35 4.90
CA PHE A 4 7.71 9.87 3.87
C PHE A 4 7.85 10.89 2.74
N GLN A 5 8.97 10.85 2.03
CA GLN A 5 9.21 11.68 0.86
C GLN A 5 9.35 10.82 -0.39
N LYS A 6 9.03 11.42 -1.54
CA LYS A 6 9.27 10.80 -2.83
C LYS A 6 10.74 10.37 -2.96
N GLY A 7 10.97 9.13 -3.38
CA GLY A 7 12.29 8.51 -3.47
C GLY A 7 12.72 7.72 -2.24
N ASP A 8 12.09 7.89 -1.08
CA ASP A 8 12.37 7.08 0.10
C ASP A 8 12.17 5.59 -0.21
N VAL A 9 13.11 4.75 0.21
CA VAL A 9 13.01 3.28 0.04
C VAL A 9 12.36 2.70 1.28
N VAL A 10 11.26 1.97 1.08
CA VAL A 10 10.40 1.44 2.13
C VAL A 10 10.18 -0.07 2.00
N LEU A 11 9.82 -0.70 3.12
CA LEU A 11 9.22 -2.03 3.17
C LEU A 11 7.71 -1.88 3.31
N CYS A 12 6.95 -2.43 2.36
CA CYS A 12 5.50 -2.49 2.45
C CYS A 12 5.08 -3.63 3.39
N LYS A 13 4.24 -3.35 4.38
CA LYS A 13 3.64 -4.30 5.33
C LYS A 13 2.12 -4.41 5.17
N LYS A 14 1.55 -3.85 4.10
CA LYS A 14 0.12 -3.96 3.82
C LYS A 14 -0.26 -5.42 3.58
N PHE A 15 -1.28 -5.86 4.31
CA PHE A 15 -2.02 -7.10 4.08
C PHE A 15 -3.51 -6.80 4.23
N GLU A 16 -4.35 -7.65 3.66
CA GLU A 16 -5.80 -7.53 3.77
C GLU A 16 -6.40 -8.83 4.29
N ILE A 17 -7.37 -8.74 5.20
CA ILE A 17 -8.16 -9.90 5.60
C ILE A 17 -9.34 -10.00 4.64
N LYS A 18 -9.37 -11.07 3.86
CA LYS A 18 -10.43 -11.38 2.90
C LYS A 18 -11.18 -12.64 3.31
N GLN A 19 -12.31 -12.89 2.68
CA GLN A 19 -13.06 -14.13 2.84
C GLN A 19 -13.01 -14.92 1.56
N LYS A 20 -12.79 -16.24 1.65
CA LYS A 20 -12.89 -17.17 0.52
C LYS A 20 -14.07 -18.12 0.74
N LEU A 21 -14.74 -18.47 -0.35
CA LEU A 21 -15.76 -19.51 -0.35
C LEU A 21 -15.07 -20.88 -0.44
N CYS A 22 -15.33 -21.74 0.54
CA CYS A 22 -14.84 -23.11 0.60
C CYS A 22 -16.03 -24.07 0.43
N ILE A 23 -15.96 -24.90 -0.61
CA ILE A 23 -16.98 -25.91 -0.91
C ILE A 23 -16.42 -27.27 -0.51
N TYR A 24 -17.04 -27.88 0.48
CA TYR A 24 -16.78 -29.24 0.94
C TYR A 24 -17.88 -30.18 0.45
N PRO A 25 -17.68 -31.51 0.45
CA PRO A 25 -18.69 -32.46 -0.02
C PRO A 25 -20.03 -32.39 0.74
N ASP A 26 -20.03 -31.97 2.00
CA ASP A 26 -21.17 -31.93 2.91
C ASP A 26 -21.64 -30.51 3.27
N ARG A 27 -20.84 -29.48 2.97
CA ARG A 27 -21.11 -28.09 3.39
C ARG A 27 -20.39 -27.05 2.55
N THR A 28 -20.85 -25.81 2.68
CA THR A 28 -20.17 -24.63 2.15
C THR A 28 -19.88 -23.67 3.31
N SER A 29 -18.67 -23.10 3.37
CA SER A 29 -18.28 -22.12 4.38
C SER A 29 -17.59 -20.91 3.76
N PHE A 30 -17.65 -19.76 4.43
CA PHE A 30 -16.77 -18.63 4.17
C PHE A 30 -15.67 -18.63 5.22
N GLU A 31 -14.42 -18.72 4.78
CA GLU A 31 -13.27 -18.75 5.67
C GLU A 31 -12.42 -17.49 5.50
N PRO A 32 -12.01 -16.81 6.59
CA PRO A 32 -11.09 -15.70 6.48
C PRO A 32 -9.73 -16.20 5.98
N TYR A 33 -9.07 -15.41 5.14
CA TYR A 33 -7.69 -15.61 4.74
C TYR A 33 -6.98 -14.26 4.67
N ILE A 34 -5.66 -14.28 4.82
CA ILE A 34 -4.83 -13.10 4.65
C ILE A 34 -4.40 -13.05 3.18
N ASP A 35 -4.75 -11.97 2.50
CA ASP A 35 -4.16 -11.59 1.21
C ASP A 35 -2.96 -10.69 1.48
N ASP A 36 -1.77 -11.26 1.33
CA ASP A 36 -0.48 -10.65 1.62
C ASP A 36 0.36 -10.44 0.36
N THR A 37 -0.28 -10.33 -0.80
CA THR A 37 0.37 -10.17 -2.12
C THR A 37 1.46 -9.07 -2.16
N TYR A 38 1.33 -8.05 -1.31
CA TYR A 38 2.23 -6.89 -1.24
C TYR A 38 3.10 -6.85 0.03
N PHE A 39 2.97 -7.84 0.91
CA PHE A 39 3.58 -7.87 2.23
C PHE A 39 5.08 -8.15 2.17
N ASN A 40 5.86 -7.45 3.01
CA ASN A 40 7.31 -7.52 3.10
C ASN A 40 8.06 -7.32 1.78
N ARG A 41 7.47 -6.55 0.85
CA ARG A 41 8.12 -6.21 -0.43
C ARG A 41 8.74 -4.83 -0.37
N LYS A 42 9.95 -4.71 -0.92
CA LYS A 42 10.67 -3.44 -1.00
C LYS A 42 10.09 -2.59 -2.13
N ALA A 43 9.88 -1.32 -1.84
CA ALA A 43 9.36 -0.34 -2.78
C ALA A 43 10.04 1.01 -2.56
N TYR A 44 9.86 1.95 -3.48
CA TYR A 44 10.14 3.36 -3.23
C TYR A 44 8.86 4.18 -3.28
N ILE A 45 8.81 5.29 -2.56
CA ILE A 45 7.70 6.24 -2.65
C ILE A 45 7.74 6.93 -4.01
N SER A 46 6.80 6.62 -4.90
CA SER A 46 6.72 7.22 -6.23
C SER A 46 6.01 8.57 -6.20
N LYS A 47 5.01 8.74 -5.33
CA LYS A 47 4.28 10.01 -5.12
C LYS A 47 3.77 10.15 -3.69
N THR A 48 3.71 11.38 -3.20
CA THR A 48 2.96 11.72 -1.98
C THR A 48 1.54 12.14 -2.34
N TYR A 49 0.56 11.91 -1.45
CA TYR A 49 -0.84 12.30 -1.67
C TYR A 49 -0.99 13.77 -2.07
N LYS A 50 -0.37 14.66 -1.31
CA LYS A 50 -0.45 16.10 -1.55
C LYS A 50 0.14 16.50 -2.91
N GLU A 51 1.35 16.03 -3.25
CA GLU A 51 1.99 16.33 -4.54
C GLU A 51 1.12 15.88 -5.72
N HIS A 52 0.48 14.71 -5.60
CA HIS A 52 -0.39 14.20 -6.66
C HIS A 52 -1.69 14.98 -6.80
N MET A 53 -2.39 15.24 -5.69
CA MET A 53 -3.70 15.91 -5.73
C MET A 53 -3.60 17.40 -6.10
N ASP A 54 -2.60 18.11 -5.56
CA ASP A 54 -2.37 19.52 -5.91
C ASP A 54 -2.09 19.66 -7.41
N LYS A 55 -1.33 18.73 -8.01
CA LYS A 55 -1.02 18.72 -9.44
C LYS A 55 -2.22 18.33 -10.30
N ALA A 56 -3.02 17.34 -9.87
CA ALA A 56 -4.12 16.81 -10.66
C ALA A 56 -5.35 17.72 -10.67
N LEU A 57 -5.62 18.40 -9.55
CA LEU A 57 -6.86 19.15 -9.33
C LEU A 57 -6.65 20.67 -9.25
N GLY A 58 -5.40 21.15 -9.21
CA GLY A 58 -5.07 22.57 -9.24
C GLY A 58 -5.55 23.35 -8.00
N VAL A 59 -5.97 22.66 -6.93
CA VAL A 59 -6.41 23.23 -5.66
C VAL A 59 -5.63 22.57 -4.52
N LEU A 60 -5.37 23.33 -3.46
CA LEU A 60 -4.66 22.84 -2.27
C LEU A 60 -5.47 21.77 -1.56
N HIS A 61 -4.89 20.58 -1.42
CA HIS A 61 -5.49 19.47 -0.68
C HIS A 61 -4.88 19.28 0.70
N GLU A 62 -5.69 18.69 1.60
CA GLU A 62 -5.21 18.26 2.90
C GLU A 62 -4.13 17.19 2.77
N ASP A 63 -3.12 17.31 3.62
CA ASP A 63 -2.04 16.34 3.68
C ASP A 63 -2.55 15.05 4.33
N ARG A 64 -2.55 13.95 3.57
CA ARG A 64 -2.85 12.60 4.06
C ARG A 64 -1.58 11.81 4.21
N ASP A 65 -1.53 10.94 5.21
CA ASP A 65 -0.41 10.00 5.37
C ASP A 65 -0.57 8.79 4.45
N GLU A 66 -0.77 9.07 3.17
CA GLU A 66 -0.97 8.09 2.10
C GLU A 66 0.02 8.32 0.97
N TYR A 67 0.51 7.22 0.41
CA TYR A 67 1.62 7.25 -0.54
C TYR A 67 1.36 6.31 -1.70
N GLU A 68 1.76 6.73 -2.90
CA GLU A 68 1.95 5.81 -4.01
C GLU A 68 3.34 5.20 -3.88
N ILE A 69 3.42 3.87 -3.96
CA ILE A 69 4.68 3.12 -3.91
C ILE A 69 4.87 2.32 -5.20
N THR A 70 6.11 2.20 -5.65
CA THR A 70 6.48 1.32 -6.77
C THR A 70 7.44 0.25 -6.26
N PHE A 71 7.05 -1.01 -6.43
CA PHE A 71 7.84 -2.15 -5.95
C PHE A 71 9.11 -2.32 -6.77
N LEU A 72 10.24 -2.55 -6.08
CA LEU A 72 11.56 -2.66 -6.70
C LEU A 72 11.77 -3.99 -7.45
N ASP A 73 11.03 -5.03 -7.11
CA ASP A 73 11.15 -6.38 -7.67
C ASP A 73 10.36 -6.56 -8.97
N ALA A 74 9.12 -6.09 -9.02
CA ALA A 74 8.21 -6.30 -10.15
C ALA A 74 7.83 -5.01 -10.88
N GLY A 75 8.24 -3.84 -10.38
CA GLY A 75 7.94 -2.54 -10.99
C GLY A 75 6.45 -2.15 -10.97
N ASN A 76 5.58 -2.96 -10.36
CA ASN A 76 4.18 -2.63 -10.22
C ASN A 76 3.99 -1.53 -9.17
N THR A 77 2.97 -0.71 -9.35
CA THR A 77 2.66 0.43 -8.47
C THR A 77 1.41 0.14 -7.65
N LEU A 78 1.43 0.55 -6.39
CA LEU A 78 0.28 0.52 -5.50
C LEU A 78 0.04 1.93 -4.97
N ALA A 79 -1.15 2.47 -5.23
CA ALA A 79 -1.53 3.81 -4.81
C ALA A 79 -2.15 3.81 -3.42
N TRP A 80 -1.97 4.94 -2.71
CA TRP A 80 -2.66 5.27 -1.47
C TRP A 80 -2.46 4.27 -0.33
N VAL A 81 -1.20 3.81 -0.16
CA VAL A 81 -0.78 2.99 0.97
C VAL A 81 -0.59 3.89 2.19
N SER A 82 -1.18 3.53 3.32
CA SER A 82 -1.03 4.24 4.59
C SER A 82 0.43 4.24 5.04
N GLY A 83 0.91 5.35 5.60
CA GLY A 83 2.24 5.42 6.22
C GLY A 83 2.44 4.41 7.36
N GLU A 84 1.36 3.96 8.01
CA GLU A 84 1.43 2.90 9.05
C GLU A 84 1.81 1.53 8.48
N ASP A 85 1.48 1.29 7.21
CA ASP A 85 1.81 0.07 6.49
C ASP A 85 3.23 0.10 5.91
N LEU A 86 4.04 1.13 6.19
CA LEU A 86 5.37 1.30 5.61
C LEU A 86 6.47 1.33 6.68
N ILE A 87 7.63 0.75 6.37
CA ILE A 87 8.87 0.95 7.14
C ILE A 87 9.89 1.62 6.25
N LEU A 88 10.48 2.73 6.70
CA LEU A 88 11.65 3.29 6.01
C LEU A 88 12.86 2.35 6.15
N LEU A 89 13.46 1.97 5.03
CA LEU A 89 14.68 1.19 5.00
C LEU A 89 15.91 2.08 4.79
N LEU A 90 15.83 2.99 3.81
CA LEU A 90 16.93 3.88 3.42
C LEU A 90 16.35 5.22 2.94
N ARG A 91 17.14 6.27 3.13
CA ARG A 91 16.85 7.63 2.66
C ARG A 91 17.89 8.04 1.63
#